data_AF-A0A966JVJ6-F1
#
_entry.id   AF-A0A966JVJ6-F1
#
_cell.length_a   1.000
_cell.length_b   1.000
_cell.length_c   1.000
_cell.angle_alpha   90.00
_cell.angle_beta   90.00
_cell.angle_gamma   90.00
#
_symmetry.space_group_name_H-M   'P 1'
#
loop_
_entity.id
_entity.type
_entity.pdbx_description
1 polymer ?
#
loop_
_entity_poly.entity_id
_entity_poly.type
_entity_poly.pdbx_seq_one_letter_code
_entity_poly.pdbx_strand_id
1 'polypeptide(L)' 'MTGRIEDLVKWSRSRSSWGATFGLACCAIEMMGTGAPHYDLARFG' A
#
# COMPACT_ATOMS: atom_id res chain seq x y z
N MET A 1 20.82 -11.21 17.43
CA MET A 1 19.81 -12.07 18.08
C MET A 1 18.47 -11.34 18.08
N THR A 2 17.91 -11.05 16.90
CA THR A 2 16.57 -10.42 16.75
C THR A 2 15.89 -10.71 15.40
N GLY A 3 16.49 -11.55 14.54
CA GLY A 3 16.01 -11.74 13.15
C GLY A 3 14.52 -12.07 13.03
N ARG A 4 13.98 -12.99 13.85
CA ARG A 4 12.55 -13.32 13.83
C ARG A 4 11.61 -12.16 14.19
N ILE A 5 12.04 -11.25 15.06
CA ILE A 5 11.25 -10.06 15.41
C ILE A 5 11.33 -9.03 14.28
N GLU A 6 12.50 -8.87 13.66
CA GLU A 6 12.64 -7.99 12.50
C GLU A 6 11.79 -8.46 11.31
N ASP A 7 11.73 -9.78 11.06
CA ASP A 7 10.86 -10.37 10.05
C ASP A 7 9.38 -10.11 10.34
N LEU A 8 8.96 -10.24 11.61
CA LEU A 8 7.59 -9.93 12.03
C LEU A 8 7.23 -8.44 11.81
N VAL A 9 8.15 -7.54 12.14
CA VAL A 9 7.95 -6.09 11.95
C VAL A 9 7.88 -5.73 10.47
N LYS A 10 8.73 -6.31 9.63
CA LYS A 10 8.70 -6.12 8.17
C LYS A 10 7.39 -6.64 7.58
N TRP A 11 6.94 -7.82 8.01
CA TRP A 11 5.66 -8.39 7.61
C TRP A 11 4.50 -7.45 7.97
N SER A 12 4.47 -6.95 9.21
CA SER A 12 3.43 -6.03 9.70
C SER A 12 3.37 -4.74 8.87
N ARG A 13 4.51 -4.12 8.56
CA ARG A 13 4.57 -2.91 7.73
C ARG A 13 4.16 -3.15 6.27
N SER A 14 4.47 -4.32 5.72
CA SER A 14 4.14 -4.65 4.32
C SER A 14 2.64 -4.87 4.08
N ARG A 15 1.87 -5.11 5.14
CA ARG A 15 0.46 -5.51 5.10
C ARG A 15 -0.50 -4.43 5.62
N SER A 16 0.01 -3.23 5.86
CA SER A 16 -0.71 -2.08 6.42
C SER A 16 -0.10 -0.79 5.87
N SER A 17 0.07 -0.72 4.55
CA SER A 17 0.71 0.38 3.86
C SER A 17 -0.30 1.49 3.53
N TRP A 18 -0.39 2.50 4.39
CA TRP A 18 -1.19 3.69 4.11
C TRP A 18 -0.48 4.60 3.12
N GLY A 19 -0.84 4.49 1.84
CA GLY A 19 -0.31 5.32 0.76
C GLY A 19 -0.82 6.75 0.82
N ALA A 20 0.10 7.72 0.73
CA ALA A 20 -0.24 9.13 0.56
C ALA A 20 -0.19 9.50 -0.94
N THR A 21 -1.35 9.53 -1.59
CA THR A 21 -1.44 9.83 -3.04
C THR A 21 -1.48 11.33 -3.29
N PHE A 22 -0.55 11.84 -4.12
CA PHE A 22 -0.55 13.24 -4.59
C PHE A 22 -0.92 13.30 -6.07
N GLY A 23 -2.09 13.87 -6.37
CA GLY A 23 -2.65 13.90 -7.72
C GLY A 23 -2.24 15.12 -8.54
N LEU A 24 -0.99 15.17 -9.01
CA LEU A 24 -0.45 16.34 -9.72
C LEU A 24 -0.78 16.39 -11.22
N ALA A 25 -1.03 15.25 -11.85
CA ALA A 25 -1.24 15.11 -13.30
C ALA A 25 -2.12 13.88 -13.62
N CYS A 26 -2.09 13.40 -14.85
CA CYS A 26 -2.88 12.25 -15.32
C CYS A 26 -2.65 10.96 -14.51
N CYS A 27 -1.47 10.75 -13.91
CA CYS A 27 -1.20 9.60 -13.04
C CYS A 27 -2.13 9.54 -11.82
N ALA A 28 -2.75 10.67 -11.44
CA ALA A 28 -3.76 10.70 -10.40
C ALA A 28 -4.99 9.87 -10.76
N ILE A 29 -5.40 9.91 -12.04
CA ILE A 29 -6.58 9.20 -12.53
C ILE A 29 -6.32 7.71 -12.55
N GLU A 30 -5.12 7.31 -12.98
CA GLU A 30 -4.67 5.92 -12.90
C GLU A 30 -4.68 5.44 -11.45
N MET A 31 -4.14 6.21 -10.50
CA MET A 31 -4.17 5.83 -9.07
C MET A 31 -5.58 5.73 -8.49
N MET A 32 -6.52 6.61 -8.89
CA MET A 32 -7.93 6.49 -8.51
C MET A 32 -8.57 5.22 -9.08
N GLY A 33 -8.22 4.86 -10.32
CA GLY A 33 -8.61 3.60 -10.94
C GLY A 33 -8.05 2.37 -10.22
N THR A 34 -6.79 2.45 -9.75
CA THR A 34 -6.20 1.36 -8.96
C THR A 34 -6.86 1.23 -7.58
N GLY A 35 -7.34 2.33 -7.00
CA GLY A 35 -8.15 2.33 -5.77
C GLY A 35 -9.61 1.89 -5.96
N ALA A 36 -10.08 1.76 -7.21
CA ALA A 36 -11.43 1.36 -7.55
C ALA A 36 -11.60 -0.17 -7.39
N PRO A 37 -12.82 -0.74 -7.39
CA PRO A 37 -13.06 -2.15 -7.06
C PRO A 37 -12.38 -3.14 -8.00
N HIS A 38 -11.96 -2.70 -9.18
CA HIS A 38 -11.26 -3.52 -10.16
C HIS A 38 -9.84 -3.89 -9.71
N TYR A 39 -9.17 -3.02 -8.95
CA TYR A 39 -7.79 -3.18 -8.48
C TYR A 39 -7.58 -2.89 -6.98
N ASP A 40 -8.68 -2.61 -6.26
CA ASP A 40 -8.88 -2.49 -4.82
C ASP A 40 -7.60 -2.55 -3.95
N LEU A 41 -6.86 -1.44 -3.87
CA LEU A 41 -5.67 -1.34 -3.02
C LEU A 41 -5.96 -1.66 -1.55
N ALA A 42 -7.18 -1.40 -1.07
CA ALA A 42 -7.57 -1.61 0.32
C ALA A 42 -7.48 -3.07 0.78
N ARG A 43 -7.45 -4.03 -0.16
CA ARG A 43 -7.22 -5.46 0.14
C ARG A 43 -5.82 -5.77 0.66
N PHE A 44 -4.83 -4.97 0.28
CA PHE A 44 -3.43 -5.22 0.62
C PHE A 44 -2.98 -4.50 1.90
N GLY A 45 -3.86 -3.66 2.46
CA GLY A 45 -3.67 -2.94 3.72
C GLY A 45 -3.29 -1.50 3.53
#